data_AF-A0A329MZL3-F1
#
_entry.id   AF-A0A329MZL3-F1
#
_cell.length_a   1.000
_cell.length_b   1.000
_cell.length_c   1.000
_cell.angle_alpha   90.00
_cell.angle_beta   90.00
_cell.angle_gamma   90.00
#
_symmetry.space_group_name_H-M   'P 1'
#
loop_
_entity.id
_entity.type
_entity.pdbx_description
1 polymer ?
#
loop_
_entity_poly.entity_id
_entity_poly.type
_entity_poly.pdbx_seq_one_letter_code
_entity_poly.pdbx_strand_id
1 'polypeptide(L)'
;MEILNKRERISAFLLFLLMLVITVGVLIFAVFFNYQLPWKENEALKQENDRIMNEYYYQDTFSAKLDELTASIDSLDRAEDGFQFLEQTINLELAKLKEGVPVDKEAYKQTLMYDNVILNLKGFVNAKRKLQLLRTSEEEINDLKAQISDYEDIINDLKKQLELCKQLSK
;
A
#
# COMPACT_ATOMS: atom_id res chain seq x y z
N MET A 1 -61.33 59.23 41.03
CA MET A 1 -60.65 59.34 39.73
C MET A 1 -60.68 57.97 39.06
N GLU A 2 -61.64 57.73 38.18
CA GLU A 2 -61.63 56.53 37.36
C GLU A 2 -60.47 56.65 36.36
N ILE A 3 -59.64 55.62 36.33
CA ILE A 3 -58.48 55.56 35.44
C ILE A 3 -59.02 55.39 34.03
N LEU A 4 -59.18 56.50 33.32
CA LEU A 4 -59.40 56.51 31.89
C LEU A 4 -58.22 55.74 31.25
N ASN A 5 -58.55 54.75 30.41
CA ASN A 5 -57.61 53.96 29.62
C ASN A 5 -57.04 52.64 30.22
N LYS A 6 -57.85 51.87 30.95
CA LYS A 6 -57.47 50.52 31.44
C LYS A 6 -57.15 49.50 30.34
N ARG A 7 -57.86 49.54 29.20
CA ARG A 7 -57.67 48.56 28.11
C ARG A 7 -56.35 48.73 27.39
N GLU A 8 -55.94 49.96 27.07
CA GLU A 8 -54.65 50.20 26.41
C GLU A 8 -53.48 49.85 27.33
N ARG A 9 -53.60 50.07 28.65
CA ARG A 9 -52.57 49.65 29.62
C ARG A 9 -52.41 48.14 29.68
N ILE A 10 -53.50 47.38 29.64
CA ILE A 10 -53.44 45.90 29.62
C ILE A 10 -52.87 45.39 28.30
N SER A 11 -53.25 45.99 27.17
CA SER A 11 -52.70 45.62 25.86
C SER A 11 -51.19 45.90 25.77
N ALA A 12 -50.74 47.07 26.23
CA ALA A 12 -49.32 47.41 26.28
C ALA A 12 -48.54 46.49 27.24
N PHE A 13 -49.13 46.12 28.38
CA PHE A 13 -48.54 45.16 29.31
C PHE A 13 -48.43 43.75 28.71
N LEU A 14 -49.45 43.27 28.00
CA LEU A 14 -49.41 41.98 27.32
C LEU A 14 -48.39 41.96 26.18
N LEU A 15 -48.29 43.05 25.41
CA LEU A 15 -47.27 43.20 24.36
C LEU A 15 -45.86 43.21 24.96
N PHE A 16 -45.66 43.92 26.08
CA PHE A 16 -44.40 43.92 26.81
C PHE A 16 -44.06 42.52 27.34
N LEU A 17 -45.02 41.82 27.94
CA LEU A 17 -44.83 40.47 28.45
C LEU A 17 -44.47 39.48 27.32
N LEU A 18 -45.13 39.60 26.17
CA LEU A 18 -44.83 38.79 24.99
C LEU A 18 -43.41 39.06 24.47
N MET A 19 -43.02 40.33 24.34
CA MET A 19 -41.66 40.69 23.93
C MET A 19 -40.61 40.23 24.96
N LEU A 20 -40.92 40.28 26.24
CA LEU A 20 -40.07 39.76 27.31
C LEU A 20 -39.86 38.24 27.18
N VAL A 21 -40.94 37.48 26.96
CA VAL A 21 -40.85 36.03 26.78
C VAL A 21 -40.04 35.67 25.53
N ILE A 22 -40.25 36.38 24.43
CA ILE A 22 -39.48 36.16 23.19
C ILE A 22 -38.00 36.45 23.41
N THR A 23 -37.66 37.59 24.01
CA THR A 23 -36.26 37.97 24.25
C THR A 23 -35.56 37.01 25.20
N VAL A 24 -36.21 36.60 26.29
CA VAL A 24 -35.69 35.57 27.21
C VAL A 24 -35.53 34.23 26.48
N GLY A 25 -36.50 33.85 25.64
CA GLY A 25 -36.42 32.65 24.82
C GLY A 25 -35.20 32.67 23.90
N VAL A 26 -34.99 33.75 23.14
CA VAL A 26 -33.83 33.92 22.27
C VAL A 26 -32.52 33.85 23.06
N LEU A 27 -32.46 34.45 24.25
CA LEU A 27 -31.27 34.42 25.11
C LEU A 27 -30.97 32.98 25.56
N ILE A 28 -31.98 32.23 26.01
CA ILE A 28 -31.81 30.81 26.39
C ILE A 28 -31.34 29.98 25.20
N PHE A 29 -31.94 30.17 24.01
CA PHE A 29 -31.50 29.48 22.80
C PHE A 29 -30.06 29.82 22.44
N ALA A 30 -29.66 31.09 22.50
CA ALA A 30 -28.30 31.52 22.20
C ALA A 30 -27.28 30.87 23.16
N VAL A 31 -27.58 30.83 24.46
CA VAL A 31 -26.73 30.17 25.46
C VAL A 31 -26.67 28.66 25.22
N PHE A 32 -27.80 28.02 24.91
CA PHE A 32 -27.86 26.59 24.61
C PHE A 32 -27.01 26.22 23.39
N PHE A 33 -27.14 26.96 22.29
CA PHE A 33 -26.33 26.74 21.10
C PHE A 33 -24.84 27.00 21.36
N ASN A 34 -24.51 28.03 22.15
CA ASN A 34 -23.12 28.33 22.51
C ASN A 34 -22.48 27.19 23.33
N TYR A 35 -23.25 26.48 24.15
CA TYR A 35 -22.72 25.36 24.95
C TYR A 35 -22.68 24.03 24.20
N GLN A 36 -23.73 23.72 23.42
CA GLN A 36 -23.85 22.42 22.74
C GLN A 36 -22.91 22.30 21.52
N LEU A 37 -22.63 23.41 20.84
CA LEU A 37 -21.83 23.43 19.62
C LEU A 37 -20.36 23.04 19.86
N PRO A 38 -19.65 23.57 20.88
CA PRO A 38 -18.31 23.11 21.23
C PRO A 38 -18.20 21.61 21.54
N TRP A 39 -19.27 21.01 22.07
CA TRP A 39 -19.26 19.59 22.43
C TRP A 39 -19.31 18.71 21.18
N LYS A 40 -20.15 19.08 20.21
CA LYS A 40 -20.22 18.39 18.92
C LYS A 40 -18.95 18.59 18.08
N GLU A 41 -18.38 19.80 18.13
CA GLU A 41 -17.10 20.07 17.46
C GLU A 41 -15.98 19.23 18.07
N ASN A 42 -15.88 19.16 19.40
CA ASN A 42 -14.89 18.31 20.06
C ASN A 42 -15.09 16.83 19.75
N GLU A 43 -16.33 16.35 19.68
CA GLU A 43 -16.63 14.97 19.30
C GLU A 43 -16.22 14.67 17.86
N ALA A 44 -16.52 15.58 16.92
CA ALA A 44 -16.09 15.45 15.53
C ALA A 44 -14.56 15.49 15.39
N LEU A 45 -13.89 16.41 16.08
CA LEU A 45 -12.43 16.52 16.10
C LEU A 45 -11.78 15.27 16.69
N LYS A 46 -12.39 14.67 17.72
CA LYS A 46 -11.90 13.42 18.31
C LYS A 46 -12.03 12.26 17.32
N GLN A 47 -13.16 12.14 16.63
CA GLN A 47 -13.34 11.12 15.60
C GLN A 47 -12.35 11.28 14.45
N GLU A 48 -12.09 12.52 14.02
CA GLU A 48 -11.10 12.79 12.97
C GLU A 48 -9.68 12.46 13.44
N ASN A 49 -9.33 12.81 14.67
CA ASN A 49 -8.03 12.47 15.25
C ASN A 49 -7.85 10.94 15.36
N ASP A 50 -8.85 10.22 15.85
CA ASP A 50 -8.81 8.76 15.93
C ASP A 50 -8.64 8.13 14.53
N ARG A 51 -9.30 8.67 13.49
CA ARG A 51 -9.13 8.24 12.10
C ARG A 51 -7.70 8.47 11.60
N ILE A 52 -7.17 9.66 11.83
CA ILE A 52 -5.80 10.02 11.44
C ILE A 52 -4.79 9.13 12.15
N MET A 53 -4.98 8.86 13.44
CA MET A 53 -4.06 8.03 14.21
C MET A 53 -4.05 6.58 13.75
N ASN A 54 -5.22 6.04 13.38
CA ASN A 54 -5.33 4.71 12.78
C ASN A 54 -4.62 4.64 11.42
N GLU A 55 -4.75 5.68 10.59
CA GLU A 55 -4.06 5.77 9.30
C GLU A 55 -2.54 5.83 9.50
N TYR A 56 -2.04 6.62 10.45
CA TYR A 56 -0.61 6.66 10.78
C TYR A 56 -0.08 5.31 11.27
N TYR A 57 -0.82 4.64 12.15
CA TYR A 57 -0.43 3.32 12.63
C TYR A 57 -0.36 2.28 11.50
N TYR A 58 -1.34 2.33 10.58
CA TYR A 58 -1.32 1.50 9.39
C TYR A 58 -0.10 1.82 8.51
N GLN A 59 0.17 3.10 8.24
CA GLN A 59 1.31 3.55 7.44
C GLN A 59 2.65 3.09 8.02
N ASP A 60 2.84 3.21 9.33
CA ASP A 60 4.06 2.79 10.03
C ASP A 60 4.26 1.27 9.91
N THR A 61 3.19 0.51 10.18
CA THR A 61 3.21 -0.96 10.04
C THR A 61 3.45 -1.40 8.59
N PHE A 62 2.83 -0.70 7.63
CA PHE A 62 3.01 -0.97 6.21
C PHE A 62 4.44 -0.68 5.77
N SER A 63 5.03 0.44 6.20
CA SER A 63 6.43 0.79 5.91
C SER A 63 7.40 -0.25 6.47
N ALA A 64 7.24 -0.66 7.73
CA ALA A 64 8.10 -1.68 8.34
C ALA A 64 8.06 -3.00 7.56
N LYS A 65 6.87 -3.44 7.14
CA LYS A 65 6.71 -4.65 6.31
C LYS A 65 7.34 -4.49 4.92
N LEU A 66 7.26 -3.29 4.32
CA LEU A 66 7.93 -3.03 3.05
C LEU A 66 9.44 -3.13 3.16
N ASP A 67 10.03 -2.63 4.26
CA ASP A 67 11.47 -2.70 4.49
C ASP A 67 11.94 -4.16 4.64
N GLU A 68 11.21 -4.96 5.44
CA GLU A 68 11.46 -6.41 5.58
C GLU A 68 11.36 -7.15 4.24
N LEU A 69 10.33 -6.83 3.46
CA LEU A 69 10.10 -7.43 2.16
C LEU A 69 11.18 -7.03 1.16
N THR A 70 11.60 -5.76 1.17
CA THR A 70 12.68 -5.26 0.30
C THR A 70 14.00 -5.95 0.62
N ALA A 71 14.34 -6.11 1.91
CA ALA A 71 15.52 -6.86 2.34
C ALA A 71 15.47 -8.34 1.91
N SER A 72 14.28 -8.95 1.96
CA SER A 72 14.06 -10.31 1.46
C SER A 72 14.24 -10.40 -0.06
N ILE A 73 13.72 -9.41 -0.80
CA ILE A 73 13.89 -9.33 -2.25
C ILE A 73 15.36 -9.12 -2.62
N ASP A 74 16.12 -8.34 -1.87
CA ASP A 74 17.57 -8.18 -2.09
C ASP A 74 18.38 -9.43 -1.77
N SER A 75 17.83 -10.31 -0.94
CA SER A 75 18.42 -11.61 -0.65
C SER A 75 18.20 -12.65 -1.76
N LEU A 76 17.22 -12.46 -2.65
CA LEU A 76 16.99 -13.35 -3.81
C LEU A 76 18.22 -13.46 -4.71
N ASP A 77 18.98 -12.38 -4.89
CA ASP A 77 20.15 -12.38 -5.78
C ASP A 77 21.31 -13.24 -5.24
N ARG A 78 21.31 -13.54 -3.93
CA ARG A 78 22.36 -14.35 -3.28
C ARG A 78 21.95 -15.79 -3.05
N ALA A 79 20.67 -16.12 -3.22
CA ALA A 79 20.11 -17.42 -2.89
C ALA A 79 20.14 -18.33 -4.13
N GLU A 80 21.27 -18.97 -4.42
CA GLU A 80 21.36 -19.93 -5.52
C GLU A 80 20.52 -21.20 -5.24
N ASP A 81 20.75 -21.85 -4.10
CA ASP A 81 20.07 -23.11 -3.72
C ASP A 81 18.73 -22.93 -3.00
N GLY A 82 18.24 -21.70 -2.88
CA GLY A 82 17.03 -21.35 -2.12
C GLY A 82 16.06 -20.41 -2.83
N PHE A 83 16.35 -20.05 -4.09
CA PHE A 83 15.62 -19.03 -4.84
C PHE A 83 14.10 -19.26 -4.81
N GLN A 84 13.65 -20.47 -5.16
CA GLN A 84 12.23 -20.79 -5.29
C GLN A 84 11.49 -20.72 -3.96
N PHE A 85 12.11 -21.16 -2.87
CA PHE A 85 11.52 -21.10 -1.54
C PHE A 85 11.38 -19.65 -1.08
N LEU A 86 12.44 -18.85 -1.25
CA LEU A 86 12.43 -17.43 -0.88
C LEU A 86 11.41 -16.65 -1.72
N GLU A 87 11.32 -16.94 -3.02
CA GLU A 87 10.33 -16.34 -3.92
C GLU A 87 8.90 -16.63 -3.46
N GLN A 88 8.61 -17.87 -3.05
CA GLN A 88 7.28 -18.25 -2.54
C GLN A 88 6.93 -17.51 -1.25
N THR A 89 7.88 -17.41 -0.32
CA THR A 89 7.70 -16.66 0.93
C THR A 89 7.39 -15.18 0.65
N ILE A 90 8.18 -14.55 -0.21
CA ILE A 90 7.99 -13.14 -0.61
C ILE A 90 6.61 -12.95 -1.27
N ASN A 91 6.19 -13.85 -2.15
CA ASN A 91 4.87 -13.76 -2.79
C ASN A 91 3.72 -13.92 -1.79
N LEU A 92 3.89 -14.76 -0.76
CA LEU A 92 2.91 -14.94 0.31
C LEU A 92 2.83 -13.72 1.22
N GLU A 93 3.96 -13.09 1.53
CA GLU A 93 4.01 -11.83 2.27
C GLU A 93 3.40 -10.67 1.50
N LEU A 94 3.66 -10.57 0.19
CA LEU A 94 3.01 -9.62 -0.71
C LEU A 94 1.48 -9.80 -0.74
N ALA A 95 1.00 -11.05 -0.76
CA ALA A 95 -0.43 -11.34 -0.72
C ALA A 95 -1.06 -10.90 0.61
N LYS A 96 -0.42 -11.21 1.74
CA LYS A 96 -0.86 -10.75 3.07
C LYS A 96 -0.84 -9.22 3.19
N LEU A 97 0.18 -8.56 2.63
CA LEU A 97 0.27 -7.10 2.63
C LEU A 97 -0.88 -6.49 1.83
N LYS A 98 -1.24 -7.10 0.70
CA LYS A 98 -2.39 -6.68 -0.12
C LYS A 98 -3.73 -6.87 0.59
N GLU A 99 -3.93 -8.00 1.26
CA GLU A 99 -5.14 -8.25 2.06
C GLU A 99 -5.30 -7.26 3.21
N GLY A 100 -4.18 -6.75 3.75
CA GLY A 100 -4.18 -5.76 4.82
C GLY A 100 -4.54 -4.33 4.37
N VAL A 101 -4.61 -4.05 3.07
CA VAL A 101 -4.85 -2.68 2.57
C VAL A 101 -6.28 -2.23 2.92
N PRO A 102 -6.46 -1.07 3.58
CA PRO A 102 -7.78 -0.51 3.88
C PRO A 102 -8.60 -0.29 2.61
N VAL A 103 -9.82 -0.84 2.57
CA VAL A 103 -10.78 -0.66 1.48
C VAL A 103 -11.73 0.49 1.82
N ASP A 104 -11.17 1.66 2.08
CA ASP A 104 -11.96 2.86 2.40
C ASP A 104 -12.34 3.59 1.11
N LYS A 105 -13.65 3.69 0.83
CA LYS A 105 -14.16 4.38 -0.37
C LYS A 105 -13.80 5.86 -0.39
N GLU A 106 -13.64 6.47 0.79
CA GLU A 106 -13.25 7.88 0.96
C GLU A 106 -11.74 8.09 0.77
N ALA A 107 -10.93 7.07 1.07
CA ALA A 107 -9.47 7.07 0.95
C ALA A 107 -8.97 6.31 -0.30
N TYR A 108 -9.77 6.29 -1.37
CA TYR A 108 -9.46 5.55 -2.61
C TYR A 108 -8.05 5.86 -3.16
N LYS A 109 -7.58 7.11 -3.01
CA LYS A 109 -6.23 7.51 -3.45
C LYS A 109 -5.12 6.85 -2.63
N GLN A 110 -5.31 6.73 -1.31
CA GLN A 110 -4.38 6.06 -0.41
C GLN A 110 -4.35 4.56 -0.66
N THR A 111 -5.52 3.92 -0.81
CA THR A 111 -5.63 2.51 -1.22
C THR A 111 -4.89 2.25 -2.53
N LEU A 112 -5.10 3.10 -3.54
CA LEU A 112 -4.43 2.99 -4.84
C LEU A 112 -2.91 3.16 -4.72
N MET A 113 -2.43 4.02 -3.82
CA MET A 113 -1.00 4.17 -3.56
C MET A 113 -0.39 2.88 -3.02
N TYR A 114 -1.00 2.28 -1.99
CA TYR A 114 -0.53 1.01 -1.42
C TYR A 114 -0.54 -0.11 -2.46
N ASP A 115 -1.62 -0.23 -3.23
CA ASP A 115 -1.72 -1.21 -4.32
C ASP A 115 -0.61 -1.05 -5.36
N ASN A 116 -0.31 0.18 -5.79
CA ASN A 116 0.74 0.43 -6.77
C ASN A 116 2.13 0.05 -6.24
N VAL A 117 2.42 0.33 -4.96
CA VAL A 117 3.69 -0.08 -4.34
C VAL A 117 3.82 -1.60 -4.33
N ILE A 118 2.77 -2.30 -3.91
CA ILE A 118 2.73 -3.78 -3.89
C ILE A 118 2.91 -4.34 -5.31
N LEU A 119 2.24 -3.76 -6.30
CA LEU A 119 2.35 -4.17 -7.70
C LEU A 119 3.77 -3.95 -8.24
N ASN A 120 4.41 -2.84 -7.89
CA ASN A 120 5.79 -2.57 -8.28
C ASN A 120 6.76 -3.57 -7.66
N LEU A 121 6.63 -3.87 -6.36
CA LEU A 121 7.46 -4.90 -5.70
C LEU A 121 7.25 -6.28 -6.33
N LYS A 122 6.01 -6.65 -6.63
CA LYS A 122 5.71 -7.89 -7.36
C LYS A 122 6.34 -7.88 -8.75
N GLY A 123 6.32 -6.75 -9.45
CA GLY A 123 7.01 -6.58 -10.73
C GLY A 123 8.52 -6.79 -10.59
N PHE A 124 9.12 -6.27 -9.53
CA PHE A 124 10.54 -6.40 -9.23
C PHE A 124 10.94 -7.85 -8.93
N VAL A 125 10.18 -8.57 -8.10
CA VAL A 125 10.37 -10.01 -7.85
C VAL A 125 10.34 -10.81 -9.15
N ASN A 126 9.34 -10.56 -10.00
CA ASN A 126 9.23 -11.23 -11.30
C ASN A 126 10.42 -10.92 -12.23
N ALA A 127 10.95 -9.70 -12.17
CA ALA A 127 12.14 -9.32 -12.94
C ALA A 127 13.37 -10.10 -12.45
N LYS A 128 13.60 -10.18 -11.13
CA LYS A 128 14.69 -10.99 -10.55
C LYS A 128 14.60 -12.46 -10.93
N ARG A 129 13.39 -13.04 -10.89
CA ARG A 129 13.16 -14.41 -11.37
C ARG A 129 13.56 -14.60 -12.83
N LYS A 130 13.19 -13.67 -13.71
CA LYS A 130 13.58 -13.73 -15.12
C LYS A 130 15.10 -13.64 -15.28
N LEU A 131 15.77 -12.80 -14.50
CA LEU A 131 17.23 -12.69 -14.51
C LEU A 131 17.90 -14.00 -14.07
N GLN A 132 17.39 -14.65 -13.03
CA GLN A 132 17.92 -15.94 -12.59
C GLN A 132 17.79 -17.01 -13.69
N LEU A 133 16.62 -17.10 -14.34
CA LEU A 133 16.41 -18.04 -15.44
C LEU A 133 17.35 -17.78 -16.63
N LEU A 134 17.59 -16.51 -16.94
CA LEU A 134 18.53 -16.12 -17.99
C LEU A 134 19.96 -16.51 -17.65
N ARG A 135 20.38 -16.32 -16.38
CA ARG A 135 21.71 -16.71 -15.90
C ARG A 135 21.94 -18.22 -16.04
N THR A 136 20.99 -19.04 -15.58
CA THR A 136 21.07 -20.50 -15.72
C THR A 136 21.13 -20.90 -17.20
N SER A 137 20.33 -20.26 -18.07
CA SER A 137 20.38 -20.51 -19.51
C SER A 137 21.73 -20.12 -20.14
N GLU A 138 22.37 -19.06 -19.65
CA GLU A 138 23.69 -18.63 -20.13
C GLU A 138 24.79 -19.62 -19.72
N GLU A 139 24.74 -20.12 -18.49
CA GLU A 139 25.63 -21.18 -17.98
C GLU A 139 25.49 -22.44 -18.86
N GLU A 140 24.27 -22.91 -19.12
CA GLU A 140 24.01 -24.06 -20.01
C GLU A 140 24.53 -23.84 -21.44
N ILE A 141 24.35 -22.63 -22.00
CA ILE A 141 24.87 -22.30 -23.34
C ILE A 141 26.40 -22.35 -23.37
N ASN A 142 27.07 -21.87 -22.33
CA ASN A 142 28.52 -21.88 -22.25
C ASN A 142 29.06 -23.30 -22.13
N ASP A 143 28.41 -24.15 -21.33
CA ASP A 143 28.77 -25.57 -21.21
C ASP A 143 28.58 -26.32 -22.55
N LEU A 144 27.48 -26.06 -23.26
CA LEU A 144 27.24 -26.66 -24.57
C LEU A 144 28.27 -26.19 -25.61
N LYS A 145 28.68 -24.92 -25.58
CA LYS A 145 29.74 -24.40 -26.46
C LYS A 145 31.08 -25.07 -26.17
N ALA A 146 31.43 -25.27 -24.90
CA ALA A 146 32.65 -25.97 -24.52
C ALA A 146 32.64 -27.42 -25.05
N GLN A 147 31.53 -28.14 -24.86
CA GLN A 147 31.39 -29.50 -25.39
C GLN A 147 31.50 -29.56 -26.92
N ILE A 148 30.92 -28.59 -27.64
CA ILE A 148 31.03 -28.51 -29.11
C ILE A 148 32.50 -28.34 -29.51
N SER A 149 33.23 -27.43 -28.85
CA SER A 149 34.66 -27.21 -29.11
C SER A 149 35.47 -28.49 -28.88
N ASP A 150 35.22 -29.20 -27.78
CA ASP A 150 35.90 -30.45 -27.45
C ASP A 150 35.61 -31.54 -28.50
N TYR A 151 34.35 -31.67 -28.93
CA TYR A 151 33.99 -32.62 -29.99
C TYR A 151 34.60 -32.27 -31.35
N GLU A 152 34.71 -30.98 -31.69
CA GLU A 152 35.39 -30.54 -32.91
C GLU A 152 36.88 -30.92 -32.89
N ASP A 153 37.55 -30.74 -31.76
CA ASP A 153 38.95 -31.14 -31.59
C ASP A 153 39.14 -32.66 -31.70
N ILE A 154 38.27 -33.45 -31.06
CA ILE A 154 38.30 -34.92 -31.17
C ILE A 154 38.06 -35.37 -32.61
N ILE A 155 37.09 -34.78 -33.31
CA ILE A 155 36.80 -35.09 -34.71
C ILE A 155 38.02 -34.76 -35.59
N ASN A 156 38.67 -33.63 -35.35
CA ASN A 156 39.86 -33.23 -36.11
C ASN A 156 41.04 -34.17 -35.86
N ASP A 157 41.24 -34.62 -34.62
CA ASP A 157 42.27 -35.61 -34.31
C ASP A 157 41.98 -36.97 -34.96
N LEU A 158 40.75 -37.48 -34.85
CA LEU A 158 40.33 -38.73 -35.50
C LEU A 158 40.48 -38.67 -37.02
N LYS A 159 40.17 -37.53 -37.66
CA LYS A 159 40.40 -37.32 -39.09
C LYS A 159 41.88 -37.43 -39.45
N LYS A 160 42.76 -36.78 -38.67
CA LYS A 160 44.23 -36.87 -38.88
C LYS A 160 44.72 -38.31 -38.73
N GLN A 161 44.29 -39.02 -37.69
CA GLN A 161 44.66 -40.42 -37.47
C GLN A 161 44.20 -41.31 -38.63
N LEU A 162 42.97 -41.12 -39.11
CA LEU A 162 42.41 -41.89 -40.23
C LEU A 162 43.15 -41.63 -41.54
N GLU A 163 43.59 -40.39 -41.79
CA GLU A 163 44.40 -40.04 -42.96
C GLU A 163 45.79 -40.68 -42.90
N LEU A 164 46.43 -40.69 -41.72
CA LEU A 164 47.69 -41.40 -41.46
C LEU A 164 47.57 -42.91 -41.75
N CYS A 165 46.52 -43.54 -41.23
CA CYS A 165 46.24 -44.97 -41.48
C CYS A 165 46.04 -45.26 -42.97
N LYS A 166 45.33 -44.39 -43.71
CA LYS A 166 45.14 -44.54 -45.16
C LYS A 166 46.43 -44.40 -45.95
N GLN A 167 47.37 -43.58 -45.49
CA GLN A 167 48.68 -43.45 -46.13
C GLN A 167 49.59 -44.65 -45.86
N LEU A 168 49.51 -45.25 -44.67
CA LEU A 168 50.26 -46.45 -44.29
C LEU A 168 49.73 -47.74 -44.93
N SER A 169 48.46 -47.76 -45.37
CA SER A 169 47.86 -48.91 -46.05
C SER A 169 48.07 -48.92 -47.58
N LYS A 170 48.95 -48.05 -48.10
CA LYS A 170 49.34 -47.96 -49.51
C LYS A 170 50.80 -48.40 -49.66
#